data_AF-A0A7R9RS95-F1
#
_entry.id   AF-A0A7R9RS95-F1
#
_cell.length_a   1.000
_cell.length_b   1.000
_cell.length_c   1.000
_cell.angle_alpha   90.00
_cell.angle_beta   90.00
_cell.angle_gamma   90.00
#
_symmetry.space_group_name_H-M   'P 1'
#
loop_
_entity.id
_entity.type
_entity.pdbx_description
1 polymer ?
#
loop_
_entity_poly.entity_id
_entity_poly.type
_entity_poly.pdbx_seq_one_letter_code
_entity_poly.pdbx_strand_id
1 'polypeptide(L)'
;NSDSINKSFEVSCQYYSNVKMLNSFRLARQCMPNAFQQRQLFGWLNIIWNRVDQSRVKDLGPDKACAEWLLRCGAHVKWVQRPSWTTDYNSLPTGSREELKIEEINAEDSCIMGIGFEHLKNLTDVKKIVFKHCIYLDNDALEKLHYVSKSLMHLKIISCGGITDHGVLSLVELKNLKVLVLYDLPSVENRESCLNVLKKELFNTQIKFPYATVDDADKELDEKN
;
A
#
# COMPACT_ATOMS: atom_id res chain seq x y z
N ASN A 1 -5.89 7.82 -19.09
CA ASN A 1 -6.75 8.55 -18.15
C ASN A 1 -5.94 9.64 -17.47
N SER A 2 -6.08 10.89 -17.92
CA SER A 2 -5.48 12.07 -17.30
C SER A 2 -6.00 12.32 -15.88
N ASP A 3 -7.21 11.87 -15.59
CA ASP A 3 -7.93 12.20 -14.36
C ASP A 3 -7.48 11.37 -13.15
N SER A 4 -7.01 10.14 -13.36
CA SER A 4 -6.40 9.33 -12.30
C SER A 4 -5.01 9.84 -11.90
N ILE A 5 -4.26 10.40 -12.86
CA ILE A 5 -2.98 11.08 -12.63
C ILE A 5 -3.22 12.41 -11.91
N ASN A 6 -4.27 13.14 -12.25
CA ASN A 6 -4.65 14.37 -11.56
C ASN A 6 -5.14 14.11 -10.13
N LYS A 7 -5.89 13.04 -9.87
CA LYS A 7 -6.30 12.66 -8.49
C LYS A 7 -5.12 12.25 -7.62
N SER A 8 -4.18 11.47 -8.16
CA SER A 8 -2.95 11.12 -7.42
C SER A 8 -2.02 12.31 -7.19
N PHE A 9 -2.02 13.27 -8.12
CA PHE A 9 -1.39 14.57 -7.94
C PHE A 9 -2.10 15.40 -6.85
N GLU A 10 -3.44 15.40 -6.82
CA GLU A 10 -4.24 16.09 -5.80
C GLU A 10 -4.09 15.49 -4.40
N VAL A 11 -4.08 14.16 -4.26
CA VAL A 11 -3.84 13.47 -2.98
C VAL A 11 -2.44 13.78 -2.46
N SER A 12 -1.44 13.75 -3.34
CA SER A 12 -0.08 14.19 -3.01
C SER A 12 -0.08 15.67 -2.57
N CYS A 13 -0.69 16.57 -3.35
CA CYS A 13 -0.76 18.01 -3.07
C CYS A 13 -1.55 18.39 -1.81
N GLN A 14 -2.65 17.70 -1.50
CA GLN A 14 -3.42 17.90 -0.27
C GLN A 14 -2.60 17.52 0.96
N TYR A 15 -1.84 16.41 0.89
CA TYR A 15 -0.91 16.01 1.95
C TYR A 15 0.23 17.04 2.15
N TYR A 16 0.75 17.63 1.07
CA TYR A 16 1.80 18.67 1.12
C TYR A 16 1.39 19.99 1.80
N SER A 17 0.09 20.23 2.02
CA SER A 17 -0.38 21.46 2.67
C SER A 17 -0.19 21.44 4.20
N ASN A 18 -0.03 20.26 4.81
CA ASN A 18 -0.05 20.07 6.28
C ASN A 18 1.31 19.79 6.92
N VAL A 19 2.40 19.65 6.15
CA VAL A 19 3.76 19.49 6.67
C VAL A 19 4.48 20.85 6.63
N LYS A 20 5.16 21.23 7.72
CA LYS A 20 5.97 22.46 7.87
C LYS A 20 7.20 22.52 6.92
N MET A 21 6.99 22.34 5.62
CA MET A 21 7.98 22.52 4.56
C MET A 21 7.57 23.68 3.63
N LEU A 22 6.84 24.67 4.14
CA LEU A 22 6.11 25.64 3.32
C LEU A 22 6.94 26.79 2.73
N ASN A 23 8.19 27.00 3.15
CA ASN A 23 8.97 28.13 2.63
C ASN A 23 9.78 27.80 1.37
N SER A 24 10.21 26.55 1.19
CA SER A 24 10.95 26.12 0.00
C SER A 24 10.04 25.90 -1.21
N PHE A 25 8.79 25.46 -1.01
CA PHE A 25 7.87 25.18 -2.11
C PHE A 25 7.17 26.42 -2.68
N ARG A 26 6.97 27.50 -1.90
CA ARG A 26 6.37 28.74 -2.42
C ARG A 26 7.25 29.41 -3.48
N LEU A 27 8.56 29.38 -3.30
CA LEU A 27 9.53 29.93 -4.27
C LEU A 27 9.67 29.03 -5.50
N ALA A 28 9.62 27.70 -5.33
CA ALA A 28 9.70 26.75 -6.44
C ALA A 28 8.50 26.83 -7.40
N ARG A 29 7.33 27.26 -6.91
CA ARG A 29 6.09 27.37 -7.70
C ARG A 29 6.09 28.52 -8.71
N GLN A 30 6.90 29.55 -8.50
CA GLN A 30 6.94 30.74 -9.35
C GLN A 30 7.96 30.66 -10.50
N CYS A 31 8.82 29.63 -10.54
CA CYS A 31 9.98 29.61 -11.44
C CYS A 31 10.18 28.34 -12.30
N MET A 32 9.19 27.45 -12.50
CA MET A 32 9.46 26.20 -13.23
C MET A 32 8.59 25.98 -14.48
N PRO A 33 9.17 26.00 -15.70
CA PRO A 33 8.52 25.54 -16.91
C PRO A 33 8.56 24.00 -17.06
N ASN A 34 7.59 23.48 -17.82
CA ASN A 34 7.38 22.10 -18.33
C ASN A 34 6.94 20.99 -17.35
N ALA A 35 5.73 20.47 -17.59
CA ALA A 35 5.11 19.32 -16.91
C ALA A 35 5.92 18.01 -16.97
N PHE A 36 6.83 17.87 -17.94
CA PHE A 36 7.71 16.71 -18.07
C PHE A 36 8.76 16.64 -16.94
N GLN A 37 9.32 17.77 -16.52
CA GLN A 37 10.28 17.83 -15.42
C GLN A 37 9.62 17.60 -14.05
N GLN A 38 8.36 18.02 -13.90
CA GLN A 38 7.58 17.77 -12.69
C GLN A 38 7.35 16.26 -12.47
N ARG A 39 6.94 15.51 -13.51
CA ARG A 39 6.70 14.05 -13.39
C ARG A 39 7.95 13.28 -12.97
N GLN A 40 9.14 13.68 -13.42
CA GLN A 40 10.41 13.05 -13.06
C GLN A 40 10.80 13.35 -11.60
N LEU A 41 10.61 14.59 -11.14
CA LEU A 41 10.84 14.98 -9.74
C LEU A 41 9.87 14.27 -8.77
N PHE A 42 8.59 14.20 -9.10
CA PHE A 42 7.60 13.51 -8.27
C PHE A 42 7.80 11.98 -8.28
N GLY A 43 8.18 11.40 -9.42
CA GLY A 43 8.57 9.99 -9.49
C GLY A 43 9.80 9.69 -8.62
N TRP A 44 10.80 10.57 -8.64
CA TRP A 44 11.98 10.46 -7.77
C TRP A 44 11.64 10.59 -6.28
N LEU A 45 10.76 11.51 -5.90
CA LEU A 45 10.29 11.65 -4.52
C LEU A 45 9.59 10.39 -4.02
N ASN A 46 8.70 9.80 -4.83
CA ASN A 46 8.02 8.55 -4.49
C ASN A 46 9.00 7.40 -4.27
N ILE A 47 10.06 7.32 -5.10
CA ILE A 47 11.11 6.30 -4.96
C ILE A 47 11.88 6.49 -3.65
N ILE A 48 12.23 7.73 -3.29
CA ILE A 48 12.94 8.00 -2.03
C ILE A 48 12.07 7.67 -0.82
N TRP A 49 10.79 8.02 -0.85
CA TRP A 49 9.88 7.76 0.27
C TRP A 49 9.63 6.28 0.51
N ASN A 50 9.69 5.46 -0.54
CA ASN A 50 9.54 4.02 -0.41
C ASN A 50 10.86 3.30 -0.08
N ARG A 51 12.03 3.92 -0.30
CA ARG A 51 13.32 3.28 -0.01
C ARG A 51 13.48 2.97 1.49
N VAL A 52 13.93 1.74 1.78
CA VAL A 52 14.31 1.35 3.14
C VAL A 52 15.57 2.06 3.60
N ASP A 53 15.50 2.66 4.78
CA ASP A 53 16.67 3.14 5.50
C ASP A 53 17.09 2.11 6.57
N GLN A 54 18.17 1.39 6.28
CA GLN A 54 18.69 0.34 7.17
C GLN A 54 19.20 0.90 8.50
N SER A 55 19.67 2.16 8.53
CA SER A 55 20.05 2.82 9.78
C SER A 55 18.81 3.05 10.64
N ARG A 56 17.70 3.47 10.03
CA ARG A 56 16.43 3.67 10.72
C ARG A 56 15.85 2.36 11.26
N VAL A 57 15.95 1.27 10.50
CA VAL A 57 15.56 -0.07 10.95
C VAL A 57 16.40 -0.51 12.15
N LYS A 58 17.71 -0.25 12.14
CA LYS A 58 18.61 -0.57 13.26
C LYS A 58 18.27 0.23 14.52
N ASP A 59 17.92 1.50 14.36
CA ASP A 59 17.65 2.40 15.49
C ASP A 59 16.28 2.17 16.14
N LEU A 60 15.25 1.89 15.33
CA LEU A 60 13.87 1.76 15.80
C LEU A 60 13.36 0.32 15.93
N GLY A 61 14.00 -0.61 15.24
CA GLY A 61 13.44 -1.92 14.94
C GLY A 61 12.55 -1.92 13.68
N PRO A 62 12.27 -3.10 13.13
CA PRO A 62 11.64 -3.25 11.82
C PRO A 62 10.18 -2.77 11.79
N ASP A 63 9.38 -3.11 12.82
CA ASP A 63 7.97 -2.72 12.89
C ASP A 63 7.77 -1.20 12.88
N LYS A 64 8.55 -0.46 13.69
CA LYS A 64 8.45 1.00 13.74
C LYS A 64 8.93 1.66 12.45
N ALA A 65 10.03 1.18 11.87
CA ALA A 65 10.53 1.68 10.59
C ALA A 65 9.51 1.42 9.45
N CYS A 66 8.85 0.25 9.46
CA CYS A 66 7.77 -0.06 8.52
C CYS A 66 6.57 0.87 8.71
N ALA A 67 6.15 1.12 9.95
CA ALA A 67 5.07 2.06 10.23
C ALA A 67 5.39 3.49 9.79
N GLU A 68 6.63 3.96 10.01
CA GLU A 68 7.08 5.27 9.50
C GLU A 68 6.94 5.38 7.98
N TRP A 69 7.35 4.34 7.25
CA TRP A 69 7.18 4.28 5.80
C TRP A 69 5.70 4.29 5.40
N LEU A 70 4.88 3.41 6.00
CA LEU A 70 3.46 3.28 5.69
C LEU A 70 2.73 4.62 5.91
N LEU A 71 2.90 5.25 7.07
CA LEU A 71 2.26 6.53 7.41
C LEU A 71 2.73 7.67 6.52
N ARG A 72 4.03 7.72 6.19
CA ARG A 72 4.56 8.71 5.22
C ARG A 72 3.95 8.54 3.83
N CYS A 73 3.57 7.33 3.46
CA CYS A 73 2.91 7.01 2.19
C CYS A 73 1.36 7.09 2.28
N GLY A 74 0.79 7.60 3.37
CA GLY A 74 -0.66 7.75 3.54
C GLY A 74 -1.40 6.46 3.91
N ALA A 75 -0.69 5.41 4.32
CA ALA A 75 -1.27 4.19 4.87
C ALA A 75 -1.39 4.27 6.40
N HIS A 76 -2.16 3.36 6.97
CA HIS A 76 -2.43 3.27 8.40
C HIS A 76 -2.01 1.91 8.93
N VAL A 77 -1.63 1.90 10.21
CA VAL A 77 -1.24 0.67 10.91
C VAL A 77 -2.04 0.49 12.18
N LYS A 78 -2.32 -0.77 12.52
CA LYS A 78 -2.83 -1.15 13.83
C LYS A 78 -1.81 -2.05 14.50
N TRP A 79 -1.54 -1.76 15.77
CA TRP A 79 -0.57 -2.49 16.56
C TRP A 79 -1.23 -3.63 17.31
N VAL A 80 -0.50 -4.72 17.55
CA VAL A 80 -0.96 -5.80 18.43
C VAL A 80 -1.28 -5.25 19.83
N GLN A 81 -0.49 -4.29 20.30
CA GLN A 81 -0.57 -3.76 21.66
C GLN A 81 -1.64 -2.67 21.83
N ARG A 82 -2.25 -2.18 20.74
CA ARG A 82 -3.13 -1.01 20.78
C ARG A 82 -4.42 -1.23 19.99
N PRO A 83 -5.60 -0.91 20.56
CA PRO A 83 -6.87 -1.17 19.88
C PRO A 83 -7.14 -0.21 18.70
N SER A 84 -6.60 1.01 18.76
CA SER A 84 -6.85 2.06 17.78
C SER A 84 -5.83 2.03 16.63
N TRP A 85 -6.31 2.41 15.44
CA TRP A 85 -5.43 2.69 14.30
C TRP A 85 -4.53 3.89 14.58
N THR A 86 -3.28 3.78 14.14
CA THR A 86 -2.36 4.91 14.02
C THR A 86 -2.49 5.45 12.60
N THR A 87 -2.93 6.70 12.49
CA THR A 87 -3.17 7.36 11.20
C THR A 87 -2.32 8.61 10.99
N ASP A 88 -1.88 9.24 12.07
CA ASP A 88 -0.99 10.41 12.02
C ASP A 88 0.46 9.98 12.25
N TYR A 89 1.34 10.31 11.31
CA TYR A 89 2.78 10.08 11.41
C TYR A 89 3.37 10.69 12.70
N ASN A 90 2.91 11.88 13.10
CA ASN A 90 3.42 12.57 14.30
C ASN A 90 3.00 11.90 15.61
N SER A 91 2.04 10.97 15.56
CA SER A 91 1.59 10.18 16.71
C SER A 91 2.42 8.91 16.94
N LEU A 92 3.39 8.62 16.05
CA LEU A 92 4.30 7.50 16.22
C LEU A 92 5.12 7.66 17.51
N PRO A 93 5.23 6.60 18.33
CA PRO A 93 5.96 6.67 19.58
C PRO A 93 7.45 6.92 19.29
N THR A 94 7.96 8.01 19.85
CA THR A 94 9.37 8.35 19.80
C THR A 94 10.10 7.65 20.97
N GLY A 95 11.07 6.79 20.66
CA GLY A 95 11.94 6.14 21.64
C GLY A 95 11.86 4.61 21.72
N SER A 96 12.78 4.05 22.51
CA SER A 96 13.11 2.62 22.57
C SER A 96 12.25 1.77 23.52
N ARG A 97 11.28 2.36 24.24
CA ARG A 97 10.64 1.67 25.38
C ARG A 97 9.44 0.78 25.04
N GLU A 98 8.84 0.92 23.86
CA GLU A 98 7.67 0.13 23.50
C GLU A 98 8.00 -0.81 22.33
N GLU A 99 7.95 -2.11 22.60
CA GLU A 99 8.04 -3.16 21.58
C GLU A 99 6.67 -3.29 20.90
N LEU A 100 6.45 -2.43 19.90
CA LEU A 100 5.25 -2.48 19.08
C LEU A 100 5.41 -3.45 17.92
N LYS A 101 4.34 -4.19 17.63
CA LYS A 101 4.23 -5.12 16.51
C LYS A 101 3.08 -4.73 15.62
N ILE A 102 3.32 -4.64 14.30
CA ILE A 102 2.24 -4.36 13.35
C ILE A 102 1.35 -5.60 13.22
N GLU A 103 0.05 -5.44 13.45
CA GLU A 103 -0.95 -6.49 13.27
C GLU A 103 -1.74 -6.33 11.98
N GLU A 104 -2.19 -5.11 11.68
CA GLU A 104 -2.98 -4.82 10.49
C GLU A 104 -2.40 -3.61 9.74
N ILE A 105 -2.42 -3.68 8.41
CA ILE A 105 -2.04 -2.61 7.50
C ILE A 105 -3.26 -2.25 6.65
N ASN A 106 -3.60 -0.97 6.58
CA ASN A 106 -4.59 -0.46 5.66
C ASN A 106 -3.97 0.64 4.79
N ALA A 107 -3.75 0.33 3.52
CA ALA A 107 -3.26 1.24 2.51
C ALA A 107 -4.40 1.53 1.52
N GLU A 108 -5.18 2.56 1.84
CA GLU A 108 -6.21 3.11 0.97
C GLU A 108 -5.72 4.45 0.41
N ASP A 109 -5.82 4.65 -0.91
CA ASP A 109 -5.32 5.84 -1.62
C ASP A 109 -3.82 6.14 -1.35
N SER A 110 -3.05 5.10 -1.01
CA SER A 110 -1.65 5.20 -0.59
C SER A 110 -0.67 5.17 -1.77
N CYS A 111 0.46 5.88 -1.63
CA CYS A 111 1.54 5.93 -2.62
C CYS A 111 2.66 4.89 -2.41
N ILE A 112 2.36 3.78 -1.72
CA ILE A 112 3.30 2.66 -1.55
C ILE A 112 3.68 2.01 -2.89
N MET A 113 4.93 1.54 -2.97
CA MET A 113 5.52 0.92 -4.16
C MET A 113 6.28 -0.36 -3.78
N GLY A 114 6.46 -1.29 -4.72
CA GLY A 114 7.14 -2.57 -4.49
C GLY A 114 8.49 -2.46 -3.80
N ILE A 115 9.31 -1.45 -4.13
CA ILE A 115 10.61 -1.21 -3.48
C ILE A 115 10.51 -1.00 -1.95
N GLY A 116 9.37 -0.51 -1.46
CA GLY A 116 9.15 -0.27 -0.03
C GLY A 116 8.71 -1.49 0.75
N PHE A 117 8.24 -2.54 0.08
CA PHE A 117 7.80 -3.79 0.74
C PHE A 117 8.96 -4.54 1.39
N GLU A 118 10.20 -4.17 1.11
CA GLU A 118 11.39 -4.58 1.86
C GLU A 118 11.31 -4.21 3.36
N HIS A 119 10.51 -3.20 3.75
CA HIS A 119 10.22 -2.90 5.16
C HIS A 119 9.43 -4.01 5.88
N LEU A 120 8.79 -4.92 5.15
CA LEU A 120 8.06 -6.05 5.75
C LEU A 120 9.01 -7.14 6.27
N LYS A 121 10.31 -7.08 5.93
CA LYS A 121 11.30 -8.02 6.47
C LYS A 121 11.30 -8.00 7.98
N ASN A 122 11.28 -9.20 8.57
CA ASN A 122 11.31 -9.45 10.01
C ASN A 122 10.07 -8.97 10.78
N LEU A 123 8.98 -8.61 10.10
CA LEU A 123 7.67 -8.46 10.76
C LEU A 123 7.06 -9.84 10.97
N THR A 124 6.64 -10.12 12.21
CA THR A 124 6.22 -11.46 12.63
C THR A 124 4.73 -11.61 12.87
N ASP A 125 4.00 -10.50 12.97
CA ASP A 125 2.63 -10.48 13.51
C ASP A 125 1.61 -9.83 12.56
N VAL A 126 1.99 -9.55 11.31
CA VAL A 126 1.08 -8.94 10.33
C VAL A 126 0.05 -9.97 9.89
N LYS A 127 -1.19 -9.83 10.38
CA LYS A 127 -2.32 -10.74 10.13
C LYS A 127 -3.21 -10.29 8.98
N LYS A 128 -3.30 -8.99 8.73
CA LYS A 128 -4.20 -8.44 7.73
C LYS A 128 -3.60 -7.27 6.97
N ILE A 129 -3.78 -7.30 5.65
CA ILE A 129 -3.37 -6.22 4.76
C ILE A 129 -4.53 -5.88 3.82
N VAL A 130 -4.80 -4.58 3.67
CA VAL A 130 -5.75 -4.04 2.70
C VAL A 130 -4.99 -3.09 1.78
N PHE A 131 -5.04 -3.36 0.48
CA PHE A 131 -4.65 -2.45 -0.58
C PHE A 131 -5.90 -2.00 -1.32
N LYS A 132 -6.18 -0.69 -1.31
CA LYS A 132 -7.29 -0.10 -2.03
C LYS A 132 -6.80 1.14 -2.76
N HIS A 133 -6.99 1.19 -4.08
CA HIS A 133 -6.66 2.35 -4.91
C HIS A 133 -5.16 2.74 -4.85
N CYS A 134 -4.28 1.77 -4.56
CA CYS A 134 -2.83 1.96 -4.56
C CYS A 134 -2.30 1.97 -6.01
N ILE A 135 -2.29 3.14 -6.64
CA ILE A 135 -1.98 3.26 -8.09
C ILE A 135 -0.54 2.89 -8.48
N TYR A 136 0.39 2.85 -7.52
CA TYR A 136 1.79 2.46 -7.74
C TYR A 136 2.11 1.05 -7.25
N LEU A 137 1.10 0.30 -6.79
CA LEU A 137 1.25 -1.09 -6.40
C LEU A 137 1.37 -1.96 -7.67
N ASP A 138 2.38 -2.82 -7.69
CA ASP A 138 2.74 -3.67 -8.82
C ASP A 138 2.96 -5.13 -8.40
N ASN A 139 3.25 -6.00 -9.37
CA ASN A 139 3.50 -7.42 -9.13
C ASN A 139 4.68 -7.67 -8.17
N ASP A 140 5.73 -6.84 -8.26
CA ASP A 140 6.91 -6.91 -7.40
C ASP A 140 6.56 -6.70 -5.92
N ALA A 141 5.61 -5.80 -5.63
CA ALA A 141 5.06 -5.64 -4.28
C ALA A 141 4.38 -6.92 -3.76
N LEU A 142 3.56 -7.58 -4.60
CA LEU A 142 2.84 -8.79 -4.21
C LEU A 142 3.78 -9.98 -3.99
N GLU A 143 4.81 -10.13 -4.82
CA GLU A 143 5.84 -11.15 -4.62
C GLU A 143 6.58 -10.97 -3.28
N LYS A 144 6.82 -9.71 -2.86
CA LYS A 144 7.46 -9.41 -1.57
C LYS A 144 6.55 -9.65 -0.34
N LEU A 145 5.27 -9.96 -0.51
CA LEU A 145 4.42 -10.38 0.61
C LEU A 145 4.89 -11.69 1.25
N HIS A 146 5.78 -12.46 0.60
CA HIS A 146 6.41 -13.64 1.20
C HIS A 146 7.11 -13.33 2.53
N TYR A 147 7.59 -12.10 2.76
CA TYR A 147 8.19 -11.69 4.03
C TYR A 147 7.26 -11.87 5.24
N VAL A 148 5.93 -11.77 5.03
CA VAL A 148 4.90 -11.95 6.07
C VAL A 148 4.02 -13.17 5.82
N SER A 149 4.42 -14.08 4.91
CA SER A 149 3.66 -15.30 4.56
C SER A 149 3.30 -16.18 5.75
N LYS A 150 4.12 -16.17 6.81
CA LYS A 150 3.90 -16.96 8.02
C LYS A 150 2.77 -16.42 8.89
N SER A 151 2.52 -15.11 8.89
CA SER A 151 1.53 -14.46 9.76
C SER A 151 0.28 -13.98 9.03
N LEU A 152 0.39 -13.69 7.72
CA LEU A 152 -0.68 -13.08 6.95
C LEU A 152 -1.86 -14.05 6.73
N MET A 153 -3.04 -13.65 7.20
CA MET A 153 -4.27 -14.44 7.13
C MET A 153 -5.35 -13.79 6.26
N HIS A 154 -5.34 -12.46 6.15
CA HIS A 154 -6.37 -11.72 5.41
C HIS A 154 -5.71 -10.73 4.44
N LEU A 155 -6.00 -10.89 3.15
CA LEU A 155 -5.52 -9.98 2.11
C LEU A 155 -6.69 -9.46 1.28
N LYS A 156 -6.75 -8.15 1.10
CA LYS A 156 -7.65 -7.50 0.15
C LYS A 156 -6.84 -6.65 -0.83
N ILE A 157 -7.14 -6.78 -2.13
CA ILE A 157 -6.55 -5.97 -3.19
C ILE A 157 -7.70 -5.46 -4.06
N ILE A 158 -7.88 -4.14 -4.09
CA ILE A 158 -9.03 -3.47 -4.68
C ILE A 158 -8.57 -2.31 -5.56
N SER A 159 -8.97 -2.28 -6.83
CA SER A 159 -8.69 -1.19 -7.78
C SER A 159 -7.21 -0.81 -7.87
N CYS A 160 -6.34 -1.81 -7.82
CA CYS A 160 -4.90 -1.66 -7.96
C CYS A 160 -4.50 -1.99 -9.40
N GLY A 161 -4.49 -0.97 -10.27
CA GLY A 161 -4.31 -1.15 -11.72
C GLY A 161 -2.93 -1.64 -12.18
N GLY A 162 -1.91 -1.65 -11.32
CA GLY A 162 -0.59 -2.19 -11.64
C GLY A 162 -0.48 -3.71 -11.45
N ILE A 163 -1.53 -4.37 -10.93
CA ILE A 163 -1.54 -5.81 -10.69
C ILE A 163 -2.05 -6.56 -11.93
N THR A 164 -1.25 -7.51 -12.40
CA THR A 164 -1.60 -8.39 -13.52
C THR A 164 -1.77 -9.84 -13.07
N ASP A 165 -2.09 -10.74 -14.00
CA ASP A 165 -2.13 -12.18 -13.77
C ASP A 165 -0.90 -12.70 -13.01
N HIS A 166 0.29 -12.18 -13.32
CA HIS A 166 1.54 -12.56 -12.65
C HIS A 166 1.52 -12.27 -11.14
N GLY A 167 1.13 -11.05 -10.77
CA GLY A 167 1.04 -10.66 -9.37
C GLY A 167 -0.07 -11.40 -8.62
N VAL A 168 -1.19 -11.70 -9.30
CA VAL A 168 -2.25 -12.54 -8.70
C VAL A 168 -1.75 -13.96 -8.44
N LEU A 169 -1.02 -14.54 -9.40
CA LEU A 169 -0.50 -15.91 -9.29
C LEU A 169 0.62 -16.02 -8.25
N SER A 170 1.39 -14.97 -7.96
CA SER A 170 2.42 -15.01 -6.91
C SER A 170 1.83 -15.18 -5.50
N LEU A 171 0.55 -14.86 -5.31
CA LEU A 171 -0.14 -15.01 -4.02
C LEU A 171 -0.28 -16.48 -3.57
N VAL A 172 -0.02 -17.46 -4.44
CA VAL A 172 -0.01 -18.88 -4.07
C VAL A 172 1.03 -19.22 -3.00
N GLU A 173 2.06 -18.38 -2.82
CA GLU A 173 3.07 -18.52 -1.77
C GLU A 173 2.52 -18.24 -0.35
N LEU A 174 1.38 -17.56 -0.25
CA LEU A 174 0.78 -17.14 1.02
C LEU A 174 -0.09 -18.25 1.62
N LYS A 175 0.54 -19.39 1.96
CA LYS A 175 -0.14 -20.63 2.39
C LYS A 175 -0.98 -20.51 3.67
N ASN A 176 -0.77 -19.47 4.48
CA ASN A 176 -1.53 -19.24 5.71
C ASN A 176 -2.77 -18.35 5.55
N LEU A 177 -3.03 -17.85 4.32
CA LEU A 177 -4.24 -17.08 4.05
C LEU A 177 -5.50 -17.87 4.42
N LYS A 178 -6.45 -17.14 4.98
CA LYS A 178 -7.81 -17.60 5.30
C LYS A 178 -8.83 -16.87 4.44
N VAL A 179 -8.57 -15.61 4.12
CA VAL A 179 -9.43 -14.80 3.26
C VAL A 179 -8.57 -14.05 2.24
N LEU A 180 -8.92 -14.21 0.97
CA LEU A 180 -8.38 -13.44 -0.15
C LEU A 180 -9.53 -12.76 -0.88
N VAL A 181 -9.51 -11.43 -0.95
CA VAL A 181 -10.45 -10.64 -1.76
C VAL A 181 -9.68 -9.90 -2.83
N LEU A 182 -10.01 -10.18 -4.09
CA LEU A 182 -9.52 -9.48 -5.25
C LEU A 182 -10.72 -8.81 -5.91
N TYR A 183 -10.63 -7.53 -6.22
CA TYR A 183 -11.73 -6.80 -6.83
C TYR A 183 -11.22 -5.69 -7.74
N ASP A 184 -11.89 -5.49 -8.87
CA ASP A 184 -11.59 -4.44 -9.83
C ASP A 184 -10.08 -4.36 -10.18
N LEU A 185 -9.53 -5.43 -10.75
CA LEU A 185 -8.13 -5.49 -11.16
C LEU A 185 -8.06 -5.44 -12.70
N PRO A 186 -8.08 -4.26 -13.33
CA PRO A 186 -8.30 -4.11 -14.77
C PRO A 186 -7.20 -4.70 -15.65
N SER A 187 -6.00 -4.93 -15.08
CA SER A 187 -4.86 -5.53 -15.79
C SER A 187 -4.73 -7.04 -15.59
N VAL A 188 -5.71 -7.68 -14.94
CA VAL A 188 -5.84 -9.13 -14.87
C VAL A 188 -6.68 -9.60 -16.07
N GLU A 189 -6.02 -10.19 -17.06
CA GLU A 189 -6.64 -10.60 -18.33
C GLU A 189 -7.27 -11.99 -18.22
N ASN A 190 -6.60 -12.94 -17.54
CA ASN A 190 -7.03 -14.34 -17.45
C ASN A 190 -7.58 -14.67 -16.06
N ARG A 191 -8.64 -13.97 -15.65
CA ARG A 191 -9.22 -14.05 -14.31
C ARG A 191 -9.63 -15.47 -13.90
N GLU A 192 -10.31 -16.22 -14.77
CA GLU A 192 -10.76 -17.58 -14.46
C GLU A 192 -9.58 -18.54 -14.26
N SER A 193 -8.54 -18.39 -15.09
CA SER A 193 -7.31 -19.17 -14.98
C SER A 193 -6.63 -18.90 -13.62
N CYS A 194 -6.46 -17.62 -13.27
CA CYS A 194 -5.90 -17.21 -11.99
C CYS A 194 -6.73 -17.77 -10.82
N LEU A 195 -8.05 -17.64 -10.87
CA LEU A 195 -8.93 -18.14 -9.81
C LEU A 195 -8.86 -19.66 -9.65
N ASN A 196 -8.74 -20.41 -10.74
CA ASN A 196 -8.59 -21.86 -10.71
C ASN A 196 -7.28 -22.28 -10.04
N VAL A 197 -6.16 -21.64 -10.41
CA VAL A 197 -4.86 -21.88 -9.77
C VAL A 197 -4.91 -21.54 -8.29
N LEU A 198 -5.43 -20.36 -7.93
CA LEU A 198 -5.53 -19.94 -6.54
C LEU A 198 -6.39 -20.90 -5.71
N LYS A 199 -7.56 -21.33 -6.20
CA LYS A 199 -8.41 -22.31 -5.51
C LYS A 199 -7.74 -23.67 -5.32
N LYS A 200 -6.92 -24.09 -6.29
CA LYS A 200 -6.17 -25.35 -6.22
C LYS A 200 -5.03 -25.26 -5.19
N GLU A 201 -4.22 -24.21 -5.26
CA GLU A 201 -3.00 -24.06 -4.44
C GLU A 201 -3.28 -23.53 -3.02
N LEU A 202 -4.39 -22.83 -2.83
CA LEU A 202 -4.85 -22.25 -1.56
C LEU A 202 -6.21 -22.83 -1.15
N PHE A 203 -6.32 -24.16 -1.14
CA PHE A 203 -7.57 -24.89 -0.92
C PHE A 203 -8.28 -24.60 0.42
N ASN A 204 -7.56 -24.11 1.42
CA ASN A 204 -8.11 -23.71 2.74
C ASN A 204 -8.46 -22.22 2.85
N THR A 205 -8.37 -21.47 1.74
CA THR A 205 -8.61 -20.02 1.70
C THR A 205 -9.99 -19.73 1.14
N GLN A 206 -10.74 -18.85 1.79
CA GLN A 206 -11.95 -18.26 1.22
C GLN A 206 -11.54 -17.20 0.19
N ILE A 207 -11.70 -17.52 -1.10
CA ILE A 207 -11.32 -16.64 -2.20
C ILE A 207 -12.56 -15.98 -2.81
N LYS A 208 -12.56 -14.64 -2.84
CA LYS A 208 -13.54 -13.83 -3.56
C LYS A 208 -12.83 -13.06 -4.66
N PHE A 209 -13.24 -13.30 -5.91
CA PHE A 209 -12.77 -12.54 -7.06
C PHE A 209 -13.93 -12.32 -8.04
N PRO A 210 -14.95 -11.51 -7.69
CA PRO A 210 -16.06 -11.24 -8.61
C PRO A 210 -15.60 -10.36 -9.78
N TYR A 211 -16.37 -10.33 -10.87
CA TYR A 211 -16.19 -9.29 -11.90
C TYR A 211 -16.60 -7.94 -11.32
N ALA A 212 -15.92 -6.88 -11.73
CA ALA A 212 -16.36 -5.52 -11.41
C ALA A 212 -17.69 -5.26 -12.13
N THR A 213 -18.65 -4.66 -11.43
CA THR A 213 -19.93 -4.28 -12.04
C THR A 213 -20.01 -2.75 -12.17
N VAL A 214 -20.81 -2.27 -13.13
CA VAL A 214 -21.00 -0.83 -13.36
C VAL A 214 -21.60 -0.15 -12.13
N ASP A 215 -22.53 -0.84 -11.44
CA ASP A 215 -23.23 -0.32 -10.25
C ASP A 215 -22.32 -0.11 -9.04
N ASP A 216 -21.18 -0.80 -8.98
CA ASP A 216 -20.25 -0.69 -7.85
C ASP A 216 -19.36 0.56 -7.96
N ALA A 217 -19.19 1.12 -9.17
CA ALA A 217 -18.49 2.40 -9.36
C ALA A 217 -19.31 3.60 -8.87
N ASP A 218 -20.64 3.50 -8.94
CA ASP A 218 -21.58 4.56 -8.53
C ASP A 218 -21.78 4.59 -7.01
N LYS A 219 -21.81 3.42 -6.34
CA LYS A 219 -21.95 3.34 -4.86
C LYS A 219 -20.76 3.95 -4.11
N GLU A 220 -19.55 3.90 -4.67
CA GLU A 220 -18.37 4.52 -4.03
C GLU A 220 -18.36 6.06 -4.12
N LEU A 221 -19.11 6.64 -5.07
CA LEU A 221 -19.28 8.09 -5.16
C LEU A 221 -20.31 8.62 -4.15
N ASP A 222 -21.28 7.79 -3.77
CA ASP A 222 -22.33 8.15 -2.82
C ASP A 222 -21.88 8.05 -1.35
N GLU A 223 -20.95 7.15 -1.00
CA GLU A 223 -20.38 7.09 0.37
C GLU A 223 -19.41 8.25 0.68
N LYS A 224 -19.03 9.06 -0.31
CA LYS A 224 -18.12 10.20 -0.18
C LYS A 224 -18.82 11.58 -0.16
N ASN A 225 -20.15 11.62 -0.27
CA ASN A 225 -20.98 12.85 -0.19
C ASN A 225 -21.87 12.86 1.06
#